data_AF-A0A3D8GZQ5-F1
#
_entry.id   AF-A0A3D8GZQ5-F1
#
_cell.length_a   1.000
_cell.length_b   1.000
_cell.length_c   1.000
_cell.angle_alpha   90.00
_cell.angle_beta   90.00
_cell.angle_gamma   90.00
#
_symmetry.space_group_name_H-M   'P 1'
#
loop_
_entity.id
_entity.type
_entity.pdbx_description
1 polymer ?
#
loop_
_entity_poly.entity_id
_entity_poly.type
_entity_poly.pdbx_seq_one_letter_code
_entity_poly.pdbx_strand_id
1 'polypeptide(L)'
;MYRCEYFAIHELVPPKVFQEWGEKAWELLDERLLITLDRLRRRYGPMTVNNYYWGKEREWSGLRTKDSPFYSRYSQHTFGRAADCLFAERAAEEVRQDILSHSTDPDFEMIGSVELNVSWLHFDVRNCHRIKTYQP
;
A
#
# COMPACT_ATOMS: atom_id res chain seq x y z
N MET A 1 -13.40 -6.53 -11.78
CA MET A 1 -12.82 -6.19 -10.47
C MET A 1 -11.54 -6.99 -10.30
N TYR A 2 -10.42 -6.32 -10.11
CA TYR A 2 -9.13 -6.97 -9.84
C TYR A 2 -9.09 -7.47 -8.39
N ARG A 3 -8.43 -8.61 -8.15
CA ARG A 3 -8.09 -9.13 -6.82
C ARG A 3 -6.63 -9.52 -6.83
N CYS A 4 -5.92 -9.25 -5.74
CA CYS A 4 -4.51 -9.57 -5.67
C CYS A 4 -4.25 -11.07 -5.76
N GLU A 5 -3.12 -11.44 -6.38
CA GLU A 5 -2.62 -12.81 -6.40
C GLU A 5 -1.97 -13.17 -5.06
N TYR A 6 -1.28 -12.22 -4.44
CA TYR A 6 -0.43 -12.48 -3.27
C TYR A 6 -0.95 -11.92 -1.95
N PHE A 7 -2.08 -11.22 -1.96
CA PHE A 7 -2.69 -10.62 -0.77
C PHE A 7 -4.13 -11.09 -0.61
N ALA A 8 -4.50 -11.47 0.61
CA ALA A 8 -5.88 -11.56 1.02
C ALA A 8 -6.41 -10.17 1.41
N ILE A 9 -7.73 -9.96 1.29
CA ILE A 9 -8.32 -8.62 1.52
C ILE A 9 -8.09 -8.10 2.95
N HIS A 10 -8.06 -8.99 3.95
CA HIS A 10 -7.80 -8.61 5.35
C HIS A 10 -6.39 -8.01 5.55
N GLU A 11 -5.45 -8.24 4.63
CA GLU A 11 -4.12 -7.63 4.67
C GLU A 11 -4.13 -6.17 4.20
N LEU A 12 -5.18 -5.74 3.49
CA LEU A 12 -5.27 -4.43 2.84
C LEU A 12 -6.30 -3.50 3.49
N VAL A 13 -7.12 -4.00 4.41
CA VAL A 13 -8.14 -3.22 5.13
C VAL A 13 -8.08 -3.47 6.64
N PRO A 14 -8.51 -2.54 7.48
CA PRO A 14 -8.47 -2.70 8.95
C PRO A 14 -9.50 -3.75 9.43
N PRO A 15 -9.32 -4.32 10.64
CA PRO A 15 -10.12 -5.44 11.14
C PRO A 15 -11.63 -5.18 11.06
N LYS A 16 -12.06 -3.97 11.46
CA LYS A 16 -13.48 -3.58 11.46
C LYS A 16 -14.07 -3.54 10.05
N VAL A 17 -13.31 -3.06 9.05
CA VAL A 17 -13.77 -3.05 7.66
C VAL A 17 -13.89 -4.49 7.16
N PHE A 18 -12.92 -5.36 7.46
CA PHE A 18 -13.01 -6.77 7.08
C PHE A 18 -14.19 -7.48 7.76
N GLN A 19 -14.46 -7.19 9.04
CA GLN A 19 -15.60 -7.73 9.77
C GLN A 19 -16.94 -7.31 9.15
N GLU A 20 -17.07 -6.05 8.71
CA GLU A 20 -18.31 -5.50 8.16
C GLU A 20 -18.53 -5.88 6.69
N TRP A 21 -17.47 -5.92 5.88
CA TRP A 21 -17.57 -6.09 4.42
C TRP A 21 -17.09 -7.45 3.91
N GLY A 22 -16.24 -8.15 4.66
CA GLY A 22 -15.59 -9.38 4.23
C GLY A 22 -14.91 -9.21 2.87
N GLU A 23 -15.16 -10.16 1.97
CA GLU A 23 -14.64 -10.11 0.59
C GLU A 23 -15.16 -8.94 -0.24
N LYS A 24 -16.26 -8.28 0.12
CA LYS A 24 -16.71 -7.08 -0.63
C LYS A 24 -15.78 -5.89 -0.44
N ALA A 25 -14.88 -5.93 0.55
CA ALA A 25 -13.93 -4.86 0.80
C ALA A 25 -12.94 -4.64 -0.37
N TRP A 26 -12.79 -5.59 -1.30
CA TRP A 26 -12.07 -5.37 -2.57
C TRP A 26 -12.60 -4.15 -3.34
N GLU A 27 -13.91 -3.86 -3.25
CA GLU A 27 -14.56 -2.74 -3.94
C GLU A 27 -14.16 -1.36 -3.37
N LEU A 28 -13.51 -1.33 -2.19
CA LEU A 28 -13.06 -0.10 -1.52
C LEU A 28 -11.67 0.36 -1.96
N LEU A 29 -10.97 -0.46 -2.76
CA LEU A 29 -9.56 -0.25 -3.12
C LEU A 29 -9.44 0.09 -4.60
N ASP A 30 -8.53 1.01 -4.92
CA ASP A 30 -8.22 1.37 -6.30
C ASP A 30 -7.46 0.22 -6.98
N GLU A 31 -7.92 -0.23 -8.14
CA GLU A 31 -7.31 -1.37 -8.83
C GLU A 31 -5.83 -1.14 -9.18
N ARG A 32 -5.42 0.12 -9.39
CA ARG A 32 -4.02 0.46 -9.66
C ARG A 32 -3.14 0.22 -8.44
N LEU A 33 -3.66 0.44 -7.23
CA LEU A 33 -2.97 0.08 -5.99
C LEU A 33 -2.77 -1.43 -5.93
N LEU A 34 -3.82 -2.20 -6.19
CA LEU A 34 -3.80 -3.66 -6.12
C LEU A 34 -2.81 -4.28 -7.12
N ILE A 35 -2.84 -3.81 -8.37
CA ILE A 35 -1.90 -4.24 -9.42
C ILE A 35 -0.45 -3.93 -9.02
N THR A 36 -0.21 -2.73 -8.48
CA THR A 36 1.12 -2.32 -8.02
C THR A 36 1.61 -3.17 -6.85
N LEU A 37 0.74 -3.48 -5.88
CA LEU A 37 1.08 -4.35 -4.76
C LEU A 37 1.55 -5.74 -5.24
N ASP A 38 0.85 -6.34 -6.20
CA ASP A 38 1.27 -7.64 -6.76
C ASP A 38 2.59 -7.55 -7.53
N ARG A 39 2.80 -6.49 -8.32
CA ARG A 39 4.07 -6.24 -9.03
C ARG A 39 5.24 -6.12 -8.06
N LEU A 40 5.09 -5.29 -7.02
CA LEU A 40 6.11 -5.13 -5.98
C LEU A 40 6.37 -6.45 -5.22
N ARG A 41 5.32 -7.18 -4.86
CA ARG A 41 5.43 -8.48 -4.17
C ARG A 41 6.12 -9.54 -5.02
N ARG A 42 5.86 -9.56 -6.34
CA ARG A 42 6.53 -10.45 -7.30
C ARG A 42 8.00 -10.09 -7.46
N ARG A 43 8.32 -8.79 -7.54
CA ARG A 43 9.69 -8.30 -7.74
C ARG A 43 10.59 -8.46 -6.50
N TYR A 44 10.05 -8.17 -5.31
CA TYR A 44 10.85 -8.06 -4.08
C TYR A 44 10.64 -9.17 -3.05
N GLY A 45 9.78 -10.14 -3.34
CA GLY A 45 9.49 -11.22 -2.40
C GLY A 45 8.59 -10.78 -1.25
N PRO A 46 8.60 -11.49 -0.10
CA PRO A 46 7.63 -11.32 0.99
C PRO A 46 7.44 -9.87 1.44
N MET A 47 6.19 -9.40 1.33
CA MET A 47 5.78 -8.03 1.66
C MET A 47 4.56 -8.06 2.58
N THR A 48 4.59 -7.23 3.63
CA THR A 48 3.53 -7.07 4.63
C THR A 48 2.93 -5.67 4.54
N VAL A 49 1.61 -5.59 4.41
CA VAL A 49 0.84 -4.35 4.58
C VAL A 49 0.28 -4.32 6.00
N ASN A 50 -0.89 -4.94 6.24
CA ASN A 50 -1.39 -5.26 7.58
C ASN A 50 -1.02 -6.70 7.98
N ASN A 51 -0.94 -6.96 9.28
CA ASN A 51 -0.67 -8.30 9.82
C ASN A 51 -1.49 -8.68 11.08
N TYR A 52 -2.50 -7.87 11.43
CA TYR A 52 -3.39 -8.15 12.58
C TYR A 52 -4.08 -9.50 12.52
N TYR A 53 -4.37 -10.01 11.32
CA TYR A 53 -5.05 -11.30 11.15
C TYR A 53 -4.23 -12.47 11.73
N TRP A 54 -2.92 -12.29 11.88
CA TRP A 54 -1.99 -13.23 12.51
C TRP A 54 -1.59 -12.81 13.93
N GLY A 55 -2.39 -11.97 14.60
CA GLY A 55 -2.15 -11.54 15.98
C GLY A 55 -1.02 -10.53 16.16
N LYS A 56 -0.63 -9.83 15.08
CA LYS A 56 0.41 -8.78 15.11
C LYS A 56 -0.20 -7.37 15.10
N GLU A 57 0.64 -6.35 15.17
CA GLU A 57 0.21 -4.97 15.51
C GLU A 57 -0.22 -4.09 14.33
N ARG A 58 0.04 -4.47 13.07
CA ARG A 58 -0.24 -3.61 11.91
C ARG A 58 -1.68 -3.79 11.42
N GLU A 59 -2.48 -2.74 11.58
CA GLU A 59 -3.87 -2.69 11.09
C GLU A 59 -4.20 -1.44 10.25
N TRP A 60 -3.32 -0.44 10.23
CA TRP A 60 -3.55 0.85 9.56
C TRP A 60 -2.56 1.12 8.42
N SER A 61 -2.13 0.09 7.71
CA SER A 61 -1.13 0.19 6.64
C SER A 61 -1.70 0.10 5.23
N GLY A 62 -2.96 -0.33 5.06
CA GLY A 62 -3.70 -0.28 3.80
C GLY A 62 -4.76 0.83 3.83
N LEU A 63 -6.03 0.50 3.61
CA LEU A 63 -7.15 1.42 3.81
C LEU A 63 -7.13 2.00 5.24
N ARG A 64 -7.37 3.31 5.39
CA ARG A 64 -7.57 3.95 6.70
C ARG A 64 -8.96 4.55 6.79
N THR A 65 -9.67 4.23 7.85
CA THR A 65 -10.93 4.89 8.20
C THR A 65 -10.68 5.99 9.24
N LYS A 66 -11.72 6.74 9.56
CA LYS A 66 -11.70 7.76 10.64
C LYS A 66 -11.34 7.20 12.03
N ASP A 67 -11.42 5.89 12.21
CA ASP A 67 -11.10 5.21 13.47
C ASP A 67 -9.57 5.07 13.66
N SER A 68 -8.78 5.30 12.60
CA SER A 68 -7.31 5.27 12.68
C SER A 68 -6.75 6.49 13.42
N PRO A 69 -5.76 6.33 14.32
CA PRO A 69 -5.04 7.47 14.91
C PRO A 69 -4.23 8.27 13.87
N PHE A 70 -3.98 7.69 12.70
CA PHE A 70 -3.25 8.29 11.58
C PHE A 70 -4.18 8.79 10.47
N TYR A 71 -5.47 8.96 10.76
CA TYR A 71 -6.46 9.39 9.78
C TYR A 71 -6.21 10.84 9.32
N SER A 72 -6.29 11.05 8.02
CA SER A 72 -6.38 12.38 7.42
C SER A 72 -7.41 12.37 6.30
N ARG A 73 -8.32 13.35 6.31
CA ARG A 73 -9.50 13.40 5.42
C ARG A 73 -9.16 13.26 3.94
N TYR A 74 -8.01 13.79 3.53
CA TYR A 74 -7.59 13.82 2.13
C TYR A 74 -6.38 12.91 1.84
N SER A 75 -6.01 12.04 2.79
CA SER A 75 -4.95 11.05 2.59
C SER A 75 -5.35 10.02 1.53
N GLN A 76 -4.37 9.51 0.80
CA GLN A 76 -4.60 8.43 -0.16
C GLN A 76 -4.98 7.10 0.53
N HIS A 77 -4.55 6.87 1.78
CA HIS A 77 -5.03 5.72 2.55
C HIS A 77 -6.54 5.78 2.80
N THR A 78 -7.10 6.99 2.99
CA THR A 78 -8.55 7.20 3.19
C THR A 78 -9.36 6.81 1.96
N PHE A 79 -8.76 6.92 0.77
CA PHE A 79 -9.41 6.61 -0.51
C PHE A 79 -9.09 5.22 -1.04
N GLY A 80 -8.44 4.35 -0.27
CA GLY A 80 -8.03 3.03 -0.74
C GLY A 80 -6.98 3.08 -1.86
N ARG A 81 -6.11 4.10 -1.84
CA ARG A 81 -5.14 4.41 -2.91
C ARG A 81 -3.68 4.35 -2.47
N ALA A 82 -3.39 4.01 -1.21
CA ALA A 82 -2.05 3.94 -0.66
C ALA A 82 -1.82 2.69 0.18
N ALA A 83 -0.55 2.31 0.31
CA ALA A 83 -0.11 1.26 1.19
C ALA A 83 1.25 1.58 1.82
N ASP A 84 1.42 1.16 3.08
CA ASP A 84 2.66 1.16 3.83
C ASP A 84 3.20 -0.27 3.92
N CYS A 85 4.25 -0.54 3.16
CA CYS A 85 4.77 -1.87 2.93
C CYS A 85 6.07 -2.12 3.69
N LEU A 86 6.17 -3.28 4.34
CA LEU A 86 7.41 -3.83 4.87
C LEU A 86 7.84 -5.02 4.02
N PHE A 87 9.12 -5.10 3.67
CA PHE A 87 9.68 -6.22 2.91
C PHE A 87 10.50 -7.11 3.85
N ALA A 88 10.40 -8.42 3.69
CA ALA A 88 11.15 -9.36 4.51
C ALA A 88 12.64 -9.43 4.14
N GLU A 89 12.96 -9.20 2.87
CA GLU A 89 14.29 -9.45 2.30
C GLU A 89 14.97 -8.17 1.79
N ARG A 90 14.34 -7.00 1.92
CA ARG A 90 14.83 -5.71 1.40
C ARG A 90 14.54 -4.60 2.39
N ALA A 91 15.43 -3.61 2.46
CA ALA A 91 15.13 -2.38 3.17
C ALA A 91 14.16 -1.52 2.33
N ALA A 92 13.23 -0.82 3.00
CA ALA A 92 12.31 0.09 2.33
C ALA A 92 13.03 1.16 1.51
N GLU A 93 14.20 1.62 1.97
CA GLU A 93 15.02 2.59 1.26
C GLU A 93 15.59 2.03 -0.04
N GLU A 94 16.02 0.76 -0.08
CA GLU A 94 16.51 0.13 -1.31
C GLU A 94 15.40 0.09 -2.37
N VAL A 95 14.19 -0.31 -1.96
CA VAL A 95 13.03 -0.36 -2.85
C VAL A 95 12.64 1.04 -3.35
N ARG A 96 12.66 2.03 -2.45
CA ARG A 96 12.37 3.43 -2.79
C ARG A 96 13.35 3.97 -3.82
N GLN A 97 14.65 3.71 -3.65
CA GLN A 97 15.67 4.13 -4.62
C GLN A 97 15.51 3.42 -5.97
N ASP A 98 15.13 2.14 -5.99
CA ASP A 98 14.83 1.42 -7.25
C ASP A 98 13.67 2.08 -8.00
N ILE A 99 12.58 2.40 -7.29
CA ILE A 99 11.40 3.08 -7.86
C ILE A 99 11.78 4.44 -8.46
N LEU A 100 12.57 5.24 -7.74
CA LEU A 100 12.95 6.59 -8.20
C LEU A 100 13.93 6.53 -9.38
N SER A 101 14.85 5.56 -9.39
CA SER A 101 15.86 5.41 -10.44
C SER A 101 15.28 4.79 -11.72
N HIS A 102 14.22 4.00 -11.61
CA HIS A 102 13.61 3.28 -12.73
C HIS A 102 12.12 3.60 -12.88
N SER A 103 11.73 4.86 -12.67
CA SER A 103 10.31 5.28 -12.67
C SER A 103 9.48 4.95 -13.92
N THR A 104 10.13 4.61 -15.04
CA THR A 104 9.52 4.17 -16.29
C THR A 104 9.39 2.64 -16.42
N ASP A 105 9.89 1.87 -15.47
CA ASP A 105 9.70 0.41 -15.40
C ASP A 105 8.19 0.11 -15.26
N PRO A 106 7.64 -0.84 -16.05
CA PRO A 106 6.24 -1.26 -15.93
C PRO A 106 5.81 -1.61 -14.50
N ASP A 107 6.70 -2.12 -13.66
CA ASP A 107 6.39 -2.44 -12.26
C ASP A 107 6.02 -1.21 -11.45
N PHE A 108 6.52 -0.03 -11.84
CA PHE A 108 6.34 1.23 -11.11
C PHE A 108 5.44 2.22 -11.82
N GLU A 109 4.93 1.92 -13.02
CA GLU A 109 4.21 2.86 -13.90
C GLU A 109 2.93 3.46 -13.28
N MET A 110 2.39 2.84 -12.22
CA MET A 110 1.18 3.31 -11.54
C MET A 110 1.47 4.10 -10.25
N ILE A 111 2.73 4.12 -9.78
CA ILE A 111 3.11 4.77 -8.51
C ILE A 111 3.11 6.28 -8.66
N GLY A 112 2.11 6.96 -8.09
CA GLY A 112 1.96 8.42 -8.08
C GLY A 112 3.01 9.13 -7.22
N SER A 113 3.11 8.70 -5.96
CA SER A 113 4.09 9.23 -5.02
C SER A 113 4.68 8.20 -4.07
N VAL A 114 5.82 8.56 -3.49
CA VAL A 114 6.51 7.85 -2.42
C VAL A 114 6.88 8.80 -1.28
N GLU A 115 6.81 8.32 -0.04
CA GLU A 115 7.26 9.06 1.16
C GLU A 115 8.72 8.73 1.46
N LEU A 116 9.52 9.75 1.78
CA LEU A 116 10.93 9.64 2.14
C LEU A 116 11.10 9.62 3.67
N ASN A 117 12.27 9.17 4.15
CA ASN A 117 12.66 9.21 5.57
C ASN A 117 11.74 8.44 6.53
N VAL A 118 11.12 7.36 6.05
CA VAL A 118 10.32 6.41 6.86
C VAL A 118 10.83 4.98 6.67
N SER A 119 10.67 4.14 7.69
CA SER A 119 11.23 2.78 7.73
C SER A 119 10.43 1.74 6.92
N TRP A 120 9.24 2.12 6.42
CA TRP A 120 8.44 1.34 5.47
C TRP A 120 8.43 2.04 4.10
N LEU A 121 8.01 1.33 3.06
CA LEU A 121 7.70 1.97 1.78
C LEU A 121 6.25 2.45 1.83
N HIS A 122 6.05 3.76 1.95
CA HIS A 122 4.78 4.36 1.58
C HIS A 122 4.77 4.62 0.08
N PHE A 123 3.73 4.15 -0.60
CA PHE A 123 3.42 4.59 -1.95
C PHE A 123 1.92 4.73 -2.15
N ASP A 124 1.54 5.49 -3.19
CA ASP A 124 0.14 5.61 -3.59
C ASP A 124 -0.01 5.85 -5.09
N VAL A 125 -1.25 5.80 -5.57
CA VAL A 125 -1.62 5.93 -6.99
C VAL A 125 -2.36 7.24 -7.30
N ARG A 126 -2.07 8.30 -6.53
CA ARG A 126 -2.71 9.61 -6.71
C ARG A 126 -2.47 10.17 -8.11
N ASN A 127 -3.44 10.96 -8.58
CA ASN A 127 -3.33 11.66 -9.85
C ASN A 127 -2.38 12.87 -9.72
N CYS A 128 -1.11 12.71 -10.11
CA CYS A 128 -0.11 13.77 -10.08
C CYS A 128 0.94 13.61 -11.18
N HIS A 129 1.81 14.61 -11.33
CA HIS A 129 3.05 14.47 -12.10
C HIS A 129 3.97 13.51 -11.33
N ARG A 130 4.32 12.40 -11.97
CA ARG A 130 5.01 11.28 -11.33
C ARG A 130 6.53 11.38 -11.53
N ILE A 131 7.35 10.96 -10.58
CA ILE A 131 7.01 10.50 -9.21
C ILE A 131 7.08 11.69 -8.25
N LYS A 132 6.01 11.95 -7.50
CA LYS A 132 6.02 12.97 -6.45
C LYS A 132 6.65 12.41 -5.17
N THR A 133 7.53 13.15 -4.52
CA THR A 133 8.14 12.77 -3.23
C THR A 133 7.78 13.76 -2.14
N TYR A 134 7.70 13.31 -0.90
CA TYR A 134 7.49 14.16 0.28
C TYR A 134 8.05 13.49 1.54
N GLN A 135 8.06 14.23 2.64
CA GLN A 135 8.45 13.79 3.98
C GLN A 135 7.25 13.96 4.93
N PRO A 136 7.19 13.19 6.04
CA PRO A 136 6.10 13.25 7.03
C PRO A 136 5.85 14.65 7.61
#